data_AF-A0A521NS20-F1
#
_entry.id   AF-A0A521NS20-F1
#
_cell.length_a   1.000
_cell.length_b   1.000
_cell.length_c   1.000
_cell.angle_alpha   90.00
_cell.angle_beta   90.00
_cell.angle_gamma   90.00
#
_symmetry.space_group_name_H-M   'P 1'
#
loop_
_entity.id
_entity.type
_entity.pdbx_description
1 polymer ?
#
loop_
_entity_poly.entity_id
_entity_poly.type
_entity_poly.pdbx_seq_one_letter_code
_entity_poly.pdbx_strand_id
1 'polypeptide(L)'
;MVVIPVISSKGGVGKTTVAANLSTVLAERGHHVLAIDLDPQNALRFHLANDPHQCVEGLAEVAAGQLTWTQAMRPGHGGTVVLPFGTVDDEQQIELEQQLARYPGWLGDTLARFALPDDTLVVLDTPPGPTVYMQQALRTANFCVVTVLADAGSFATLPIIERMVDKYCRPRADYGGSAYVVNQVAPSRRLNHDVFEMLRARLQSELLGVLHQDESVSEALASALPVHRYAPLSQAAQDLSVCADRLLARIAAAAANRAAHAQPAADPAWQMESR
;
A
#
# COMPACT_ATOMS: atom_id res chain seq x y z
N MET A 1 5.87 -4.28 -12.90
CA MET A 1 5.66 -3.73 -11.54
C MET A 1 4.35 -4.24 -10.94
N VAL A 2 4.21 -4.19 -9.61
CA VAL A 2 2.97 -4.48 -8.88
C VAL A 2 2.64 -3.30 -7.96
N VAL A 3 1.48 -2.67 -8.15
CA VAL A 3 1.04 -1.51 -7.35
C VAL A 3 0.16 -1.93 -6.18
N ILE A 4 0.55 -1.51 -4.97
CA ILE A 4 0.01 -1.97 -3.69
C ILE A 4 -0.36 -0.78 -2.82
N PRO A 5 -1.56 -0.19 -2.96
CA PRO A 5 -2.00 0.84 -2.03
C PRO A 5 -2.34 0.26 -0.66
N VAL A 6 -1.88 0.98 0.38
CA VAL A 6 -2.31 0.80 1.76
C VAL A 6 -3.44 1.78 2.04
N ILE A 7 -4.64 1.26 2.29
CA ILE A 7 -5.88 2.04 2.34
C ILE A 7 -6.66 1.82 3.64
N SER A 8 -7.48 2.80 4.01
CA SER A 8 -8.40 2.73 5.15
C SER A 8 -9.53 3.75 5.01
N SER A 9 -10.68 3.45 5.61
CA SER A 9 -11.81 4.37 5.69
C SER A 9 -11.64 5.44 6.79
N LYS A 10 -10.72 5.22 7.74
CA LYS A 10 -10.55 6.02 8.96
C LYS A 10 -9.10 6.50 9.12
N GLY A 11 -8.92 7.71 9.65
CA GLY A 11 -7.62 8.22 10.08
C GLY A 11 -7.07 7.50 11.32
N GLY A 12 -5.75 7.56 11.52
CA GLY A 12 -5.11 7.03 12.74
C GLY A 12 -5.05 5.50 12.87
N VAL A 13 -5.42 4.74 11.84
CA VAL A 13 -5.34 3.27 11.86
C VAL A 13 -3.91 2.72 11.65
N GLY A 14 -2.94 3.60 11.39
CA GLY A 14 -1.52 3.24 11.17
C GLY A 14 -1.15 2.87 9.72
N LYS A 15 -1.85 3.41 8.71
CA LYS A 15 -1.54 3.16 7.28
C LYS A 15 -0.10 3.48 6.92
N THR A 16 0.34 4.70 7.20
CA THR A 16 1.71 5.17 6.94
C THR A 16 2.75 4.27 7.61
N THR A 17 2.51 3.90 8.87
CA THR A 17 3.36 2.95 9.59
C THR A 17 3.43 1.59 8.90
N VAL A 18 2.29 1.03 8.49
CA VAL A 18 2.21 -0.25 7.79
C VAL A 18 2.89 -0.15 6.41
N ALA A 19 2.62 0.90 5.65
CA ALA A 19 3.22 1.15 4.34
C ALA A 19 4.75 1.22 4.42
N ALA A 20 5.27 2.03 5.34
CA ALA A 20 6.72 2.20 5.52
C ALA A 20 7.41 0.89 5.94
N ASN A 21 6.84 0.21 6.94
CA ASN A 21 7.47 -1.00 7.47
C ASN A 21 7.36 -2.17 6.50
N LEU A 22 6.21 -2.37 5.84
CA LEU A 22 6.11 -3.37 4.78
C LEU A 22 7.09 -3.06 3.65
N SER A 23 7.20 -1.81 3.22
CA SER A 23 8.16 -1.41 2.18
C SER A 23 9.61 -1.77 2.54
N THR A 24 10.01 -1.46 3.77
CA THR A 24 11.35 -1.79 4.29
C THR A 24 11.59 -3.30 4.27
N VAL A 25 10.64 -4.06 4.81
CA VAL A 25 10.72 -5.52 4.98
C VAL A 25 10.68 -6.25 3.63
N LEU A 26 9.96 -5.71 2.64
CA LEU A 26 9.95 -6.20 1.26
C LEU A 26 11.29 -5.93 0.55
N ALA A 27 11.87 -4.74 0.75
CA ALA A 27 13.16 -4.39 0.17
C ALA A 27 14.30 -5.22 0.78
N GLU A 28 14.27 -5.46 2.10
CA GLU A 28 15.21 -6.34 2.80
C GLU A 28 15.11 -7.82 2.35
N ARG A 29 14.00 -8.21 1.71
CA ARG A 29 13.84 -9.51 1.04
C ARG A 29 14.37 -9.54 -0.40
N GLY A 30 15.02 -8.46 -0.85
CA GLY A 30 15.64 -8.37 -2.17
C GLY A 30 14.72 -7.87 -3.28
N HIS A 31 13.54 -7.33 -2.95
CA HIS A 31 12.67 -6.72 -3.94
C HIS A 31 13.04 -5.26 -4.22
N HIS A 32 12.91 -4.83 -5.47
CA HIS A 32 12.88 -3.40 -5.78
C HIS A 32 11.59 -2.79 -5.24
N VAL A 33 11.70 -1.82 -4.33
CA VAL A 33 10.53 -1.19 -3.70
C VAL A 33 10.57 0.33 -3.89
N LEU A 34 9.50 0.85 -4.48
CA LEU A 34 9.19 2.27 -4.55
C LEU A 34 7.99 2.56 -3.64
N ALA A 35 8.19 3.33 -2.58
CA ALA A 35 7.13 3.82 -1.72
C ALA A 35 6.73 5.24 -2.13
N ILE A 36 5.45 5.50 -2.36
CA ILE A 36 4.95 6.82 -2.77
C ILE A 36 3.95 7.30 -1.73
N ASP A 37 4.16 8.51 -1.22
CA ASP A 37 3.22 9.19 -0.34
C ASP A 37 2.19 9.97 -1.18
N LEU A 38 0.92 9.59 -1.07
CA LEU A 38 -0.20 10.32 -1.66
C LEU A 38 -0.96 11.14 -0.60
N ASP A 39 -0.55 11.11 0.67
CA ASP A 39 -1.18 11.89 1.75
C ASP A 39 -0.51 13.27 1.86
N PRO A 40 -1.26 14.38 1.70
CA PRO A 40 -0.73 15.73 1.88
C PRO A 40 -0.05 16.00 3.21
N GLN A 41 -0.32 15.20 4.25
CA GLN A 41 0.40 15.28 5.53
C GLN A 41 1.89 14.93 5.41
N ASN A 42 2.30 14.30 4.30
CA ASN A 42 3.67 13.96 3.97
C ASN A 42 4.37 13.20 5.12
N ALA A 43 3.63 12.29 5.75
CA ALA A 43 4.06 11.59 6.95
C ALA A 43 5.01 10.44 6.63
N LEU A 44 4.91 9.83 5.45
CA LEU A 44 5.70 8.66 5.06
C LEU A 44 7.20 8.91 5.14
N ARG A 45 7.65 10.13 4.83
CA ARG A 45 9.07 10.50 4.90
C ARG A 45 9.66 10.28 6.28
N PHE A 46 8.92 10.57 7.36
CA PHE A 46 9.41 10.41 8.73
C PHE A 46 9.54 8.93 9.14
N HIS A 47 8.80 8.04 8.49
CA HIS A 47 8.87 6.61 8.75
C HIS A 47 9.92 5.88 7.90
N LEU A 48 10.25 6.40 6.72
CA LEU A 48 10.94 5.62 5.70
C LEU A 48 12.16 6.31 5.06
N ALA A 49 12.19 7.63 4.97
CA ALA A 49 13.32 8.31 4.32
C ALA A 49 14.58 8.24 5.19
N ASN A 50 15.76 8.14 4.57
CA ASN A 50 17.03 8.17 5.29
C ASN A 50 17.30 9.54 5.91
N ASP A 51 16.85 10.61 5.25
CA ASP A 51 16.90 11.98 5.76
C ASP A 51 15.53 12.65 5.56
N PRO A 52 14.60 12.54 6.53
CA PRO A 52 13.24 13.05 6.39
C PRO A 52 13.18 14.58 6.24
N HIS A 53 14.16 15.31 6.78
CA HIS A 53 14.18 16.78 6.75
C HIS A 53 14.60 17.33 5.39
N GLN A 54 15.35 16.56 4.59
CA GLN A 54 15.68 16.89 3.20
C GLN A 54 14.63 16.41 2.19
N CYS A 55 13.56 15.76 2.65
CA CYS A 55 12.45 15.25 1.83
C CYS A 55 11.26 16.23 1.87
N VAL A 56 11.46 17.48 1.44
CA VAL A 56 10.41 18.53 1.45
C VAL A 56 9.70 18.71 0.10
N GLU A 57 10.34 18.32 -1.00
CA GLU A 57 9.76 18.30 -2.35
C GLU A 57 9.44 16.86 -2.75
N GLY A 58 8.39 16.66 -3.54
CA GLY A 58 7.80 15.36 -3.80
C GLY A 58 6.79 15.33 -4.96
N LEU A 59 5.74 14.55 -4.76
CA LEU A 59 4.64 14.36 -5.70
C LEU A 59 3.95 15.67 -6.13
N ALA A 60 3.82 16.64 -5.24
CA ALA A 60 3.15 17.90 -5.51
C ALA A 60 3.89 18.74 -6.56
N GLU A 61 5.19 18.93 -6.39
CA GLU A 61 6.06 19.65 -7.33
C GLU A 61 6.13 18.90 -8.67
N VAL A 62 6.05 17.57 -8.62
CA VAL A 62 5.95 16.73 -9.81
C VAL A 62 4.63 16.94 -10.56
N ALA A 63 3.50 16.99 -9.85
CA ALA A 63 2.19 17.22 -10.45
C ALA A 63 2.05 18.64 -11.03
N ALA A 64 2.73 19.61 -10.43
CA ALA A 64 2.88 20.98 -10.93
C ALA A 64 3.87 21.11 -12.10
N GLY A 65 4.58 20.04 -12.48
CA GLY A 65 5.57 20.06 -13.56
C GLY A 65 6.88 20.80 -13.22
N GLN A 66 7.11 21.08 -11.94
CA GLN A 66 8.31 21.76 -11.44
C GLN A 66 9.48 20.80 -11.30
N LEU A 67 9.20 19.55 -10.93
CA LEU A 67 10.19 18.48 -10.82
C LEU A 67 9.82 17.28 -11.69
N THR A 68 10.84 16.54 -12.12
CA THR A 68 10.65 15.16 -12.58
C THR A 68 10.56 14.24 -11.36
N TRP A 69 9.88 13.10 -11.47
CA TRP A 69 9.80 12.14 -10.37
C TRP A 69 11.19 11.64 -9.95
N THR A 70 12.11 11.45 -10.90
CA THR A 70 13.51 11.08 -10.60
C THR A 70 14.20 12.09 -9.70
N GLN A 71 13.92 13.39 -9.90
CA GLN A 71 14.46 14.45 -9.04
C GLN A 71 13.78 14.51 -7.68
N ALA A 72 12.53 14.06 -7.58
CA ALA A 72 11.75 14.05 -6.34
C ALA A 72 11.96 12.77 -5.50
N MET A 73 12.45 11.68 -6.10
CA MET A 73 12.76 10.43 -5.40
C MET A 73 13.92 10.62 -4.41
N ARG A 74 13.84 9.93 -3.28
CA ARG A 74 14.80 9.98 -2.17
C ARG A 74 15.13 8.56 -1.70
N PRO A 75 16.37 8.31 -1.24
CA PRO A 75 16.71 7.01 -0.68
C PRO A 75 16.00 6.81 0.67
N GLY A 76 15.43 5.62 0.85
CA GLY A 76 14.81 5.20 2.10
C GLY A 76 15.53 4.02 2.76
N HIS A 77 15.05 3.68 3.95
CA HIS A 77 15.55 2.56 4.73
C HIS A 77 15.29 1.23 4.02
N GLY A 78 16.10 0.22 4.33
CA GLY A 78 15.96 -1.12 3.73
C GLY A 78 16.34 -1.22 2.25
N GLY A 79 16.90 -0.16 1.64
CA GLY A 79 17.15 -0.10 0.20
C GLY A 79 15.92 0.31 -0.61
N THR A 80 14.90 0.87 0.04
CA THR A 80 13.72 1.43 -0.63
C THR A 80 14.06 2.75 -1.35
N VAL A 81 13.24 3.09 -2.33
CA VAL A 81 13.13 4.45 -2.87
C VAL A 81 11.82 5.04 -2.37
N VAL A 82 11.84 6.29 -1.92
CA VAL A 82 10.68 7.01 -1.40
C VAL A 82 10.40 8.22 -2.28
N LEU A 83 9.15 8.38 -2.72
CA LEU A 83 8.65 9.64 -3.24
C LEU A 83 7.74 10.26 -2.17
N PRO A 84 8.22 11.28 -1.43
CA PRO A 84 7.38 12.00 -0.48
C PRO A 84 6.25 12.76 -1.20
N PHE A 85 5.26 13.23 -0.45
CA PHE A 85 4.18 14.01 -1.05
C PHE A 85 4.67 15.38 -1.52
N GLY A 86 5.57 16.00 -0.76
CA GLY A 86 6.01 17.38 -0.98
C GLY A 86 5.42 18.34 0.04
N THR A 87 5.58 19.64 -0.19
CA THR A 87 5.04 20.69 0.69
C THR A 87 4.12 21.57 -0.12
N VAL A 88 2.85 21.64 0.26
CA VAL A 88 1.84 22.46 -0.38
C VAL A 88 1.14 23.35 0.64
N ASP A 89 0.74 24.54 0.20
CA ASP A 89 -0.28 25.32 0.90
C ASP A 89 -1.70 24.85 0.54
N ASP A 90 -2.71 25.43 1.20
CA ASP A 90 -4.12 25.06 1.01
C ASP A 90 -4.60 25.29 -0.44
N GLU A 91 -4.15 26.35 -1.10
CA GLU A 91 -4.57 26.68 -2.47
C GLU A 91 -3.96 25.69 -3.47
N GLN A 92 -2.67 25.40 -3.32
CA GLN A 92 -1.95 24.41 -4.12
C GLN A 92 -2.53 23.00 -3.93
N GLN A 93 -2.91 22.63 -2.71
CA GLN A 93 -3.55 21.34 -2.46
C GLN A 93 -4.90 21.25 -3.17
N ILE A 94 -5.73 22.29 -3.11
CA ILE A 94 -7.01 22.32 -3.82
C ILE A 94 -6.82 22.21 -5.34
N GLU A 95 -5.84 22.93 -5.89
CA GLU A 95 -5.53 22.86 -7.33
C GLU A 95 -5.09 21.45 -7.74
N LEU A 96 -4.20 20.83 -6.97
CA LEU A 96 -3.75 19.46 -7.19
C LEU A 96 -4.92 18.47 -7.15
N GLU A 97 -5.81 18.57 -6.15
CA GLU A 97 -6.98 17.70 -6.05
C GLU A 97 -7.91 17.86 -7.27
N GLN A 98 -8.11 19.09 -7.74
CA GLN A 98 -8.89 19.36 -8.95
C GLN A 98 -8.23 18.79 -10.21
N GLN A 99 -6.91 18.91 -10.34
CA GLN A 99 -6.15 18.32 -11.44
C GLN A 99 -6.29 16.79 -11.45
N LEU A 100 -6.10 16.14 -10.30
CA LEU A 100 -6.26 14.69 -10.16
C LEU A 100 -7.69 14.23 -10.42
N ALA A 101 -8.71 15.04 -10.07
CA ALA A 101 -10.10 14.74 -10.36
C ALA A 101 -10.42 14.85 -11.86
N ARG A 102 -9.84 15.84 -12.55
CA ARG A 102 -9.98 16.02 -14.01
C ARG A 102 -9.26 14.93 -14.80
N TYR A 103 -8.19 14.36 -14.26
CA TYR A 103 -7.43 13.29 -14.91
C TYR A 103 -7.32 12.03 -14.03
N PRO A 104 -8.35 11.16 -14.01
CA PRO A 104 -8.40 9.97 -13.16
C PRO A 104 -7.32 8.91 -13.43
N GLY A 105 -6.63 8.97 -14.57
CA GLY A 105 -5.56 8.05 -14.95
C GLY A 105 -4.14 8.55 -14.62
N TRP A 106 -4.02 9.76 -14.05
CA TRP A 106 -2.74 10.45 -13.87
C TRP A 106 -1.67 9.58 -13.22
N LEU A 107 -1.97 8.93 -12.08
CA LEU A 107 -0.97 8.11 -11.37
C LEU A 107 -0.52 6.90 -12.20
N GLY A 108 -1.48 6.16 -12.77
CA GLY A 108 -1.19 4.96 -13.56
C GLY A 108 -0.39 5.27 -14.82
N ASP A 109 -0.83 6.27 -15.59
CA ASP A 109 -0.16 6.70 -16.81
C ASP A 109 1.25 7.23 -16.54
N THR A 110 1.46 7.81 -15.35
CA THR A 110 2.76 8.32 -14.96
C THR A 110 3.71 7.22 -14.51
N LEU A 111 3.25 6.26 -13.69
CA LEU A 111 4.03 5.08 -13.32
C LEU A 111 4.44 4.26 -14.55
N ALA A 112 3.57 4.15 -15.56
CA ALA A 112 3.86 3.43 -16.80
C ALA A 112 5.01 4.05 -17.61
N ARG A 113 5.25 5.36 -17.49
CA ARG A 113 6.35 6.06 -18.21
C ARG A 113 7.71 5.80 -17.59
N PHE A 114 7.77 5.31 -16.35
CA PHE A 114 9.03 5.20 -15.60
C PHE A 114 9.90 3.99 -16.00
N ALA A 115 9.39 3.10 -16.87
CA ALA A 115 10.07 1.87 -17.26
C ALA A 115 10.72 1.16 -16.05
N LEU A 116 9.98 1.11 -14.93
CA LEU A 116 10.43 0.45 -13.70
C LEU A 116 10.71 -1.03 -14.01
N PRO A 117 11.70 -1.66 -13.34
CA PRO A 117 11.89 -3.09 -13.41
C PRO A 117 10.57 -3.86 -13.21
N ASP A 118 10.37 -4.93 -13.97
CA ASP A 118 9.10 -5.68 -13.99
C ASP A 118 8.69 -6.23 -12.62
N ASP A 119 9.65 -6.47 -11.75
CA ASP A 119 9.50 -6.98 -10.39
C ASP A 119 9.37 -5.88 -9.31
N THR A 120 9.38 -4.60 -9.71
CA THR A 120 9.23 -3.48 -8.76
C THR A 120 7.88 -3.52 -8.05
N LEU A 121 7.91 -3.49 -6.73
CA LEU A 121 6.74 -3.32 -5.87
C LEU A 121 6.55 -1.83 -5.57
N VAL A 122 5.41 -1.28 -5.96
CA VAL A 122 5.08 0.13 -5.73
C VAL A 122 4.07 0.20 -4.58
N VAL A 123 4.51 0.60 -3.40
CA VAL A 123 3.66 0.74 -2.22
C VAL A 123 3.14 2.17 -2.14
N LEU A 124 1.81 2.35 -2.11
CA LEU A 124 1.22 3.69 -2.02
C LEU A 124 0.67 3.92 -0.61
N ASP A 125 1.14 4.96 0.08
CA ASP A 125 0.47 5.48 1.27
C ASP A 125 -0.61 6.47 0.84
N THR A 126 -1.78 6.43 1.49
CA THR A 126 -2.95 7.21 1.06
C THR A 126 -3.56 7.99 2.22
N PRO A 127 -4.21 9.14 1.98
CA PRO A 127 -4.99 9.80 3.02
C PRO A 127 -6.23 8.98 3.39
N PRO A 128 -6.78 9.15 4.60
CA PRO A 128 -7.92 8.38 5.06
C PRO A 128 -9.21 8.70 4.28
N GLY A 129 -10.01 7.67 4.01
CA GLY A 129 -11.34 7.83 3.43
C GLY A 129 -11.35 7.95 1.89
N PRO A 130 -12.54 8.19 1.30
CA PRO A 130 -12.74 8.15 -0.15
C PRO A 130 -12.28 9.44 -0.86
N THR A 131 -10.99 9.73 -0.80
CA THR A 131 -10.37 10.91 -1.41
C THR A 131 -10.07 10.72 -2.90
N VAL A 132 -9.72 11.82 -3.61
CA VAL A 132 -9.23 11.73 -4.99
C VAL A 132 -7.90 10.95 -5.07
N TYR A 133 -7.04 11.08 -4.06
CA TYR A 133 -5.80 10.33 -3.94
C TYR A 133 -6.04 8.82 -3.84
N MET A 134 -7.00 8.39 -3.01
CA MET A 134 -7.40 6.98 -2.94
C MET A 134 -7.98 6.49 -4.27
N GLN A 135 -8.75 7.32 -4.98
CA GLN A 135 -9.28 6.95 -6.30
C GLN A 135 -8.17 6.75 -7.33
N GLN A 136 -7.17 7.62 -7.37
CA GLN A 136 -5.97 7.46 -8.20
C GLN A 136 -5.27 6.14 -7.88
N ALA A 137 -5.02 5.87 -6.59
CA ALA A 137 -4.38 4.66 -6.12
C ALA A 137 -5.14 3.38 -6.53
N LEU A 138 -6.46 3.33 -6.31
CA LEU A 138 -7.29 2.17 -6.63
C LEU A 138 -7.40 1.88 -8.13
N ARG A 139 -7.36 2.92 -8.97
CA ARG A 139 -7.43 2.78 -10.44
C ARG A 139 -6.17 2.15 -11.05
N THR A 140 -5.05 2.15 -10.34
CA THR A 140 -3.81 1.49 -10.78
C THR A 140 -3.47 0.24 -9.95
N ALA A 141 -4.06 0.08 -8.76
CA ALA A 141 -3.80 -1.03 -7.84
C ALA A 141 -3.85 -2.42 -8.50
N ASN A 142 -2.80 -3.21 -8.31
CA ASN A 142 -2.81 -4.65 -8.59
C ASN A 142 -3.20 -5.46 -7.36
N PHE A 143 -2.99 -4.92 -6.16
CA PHE A 143 -3.35 -5.59 -4.91
C PHE A 143 -3.60 -4.56 -3.81
N CYS A 144 -4.68 -4.67 -3.02
CA CYS A 144 -4.94 -3.68 -1.96
C CYS A 144 -4.57 -4.24 -0.58
N VAL A 145 -3.90 -3.43 0.25
CA VAL A 145 -3.73 -3.72 1.68
C VAL A 145 -4.65 -2.79 2.47
N VAL A 146 -5.69 -3.36 3.09
CA VAL A 146 -6.66 -2.61 3.88
C VAL A 146 -6.25 -2.66 5.35
N THR A 147 -5.93 -1.51 5.94
CA THR A 147 -5.56 -1.41 7.36
C THR A 147 -6.77 -1.01 8.19
N VAL A 148 -7.05 -1.78 9.24
CA VAL A 148 -8.15 -1.51 10.19
C VAL A 148 -7.67 -1.67 11.62
N LEU A 149 -8.33 -0.99 12.56
CA LEU A 149 -8.18 -1.28 13.99
C LEU A 149 -9.21 -2.30 14.43
N ALA A 150 -8.93 -3.00 15.53
CA ALA A 150 -9.93 -3.78 16.26
C ALA A 150 -10.83 -2.86 17.11
N ASP A 151 -11.55 -1.95 16.44
CA ASP A 151 -12.54 -1.04 17.03
C ASP A 151 -13.84 -0.99 16.22
N ALA A 152 -14.94 -0.58 16.86
CA ALA A 152 -16.26 -0.56 16.24
C ALA A 152 -16.35 0.40 15.04
N GLY A 153 -15.59 1.51 15.06
CA GLY A 153 -15.58 2.48 13.97
C GLY A 153 -14.93 1.95 12.69
N SER A 154 -13.86 1.19 12.83
CA SER A 154 -13.19 0.52 11.71
C SER A 154 -14.08 -0.57 11.15
N PHE A 155 -14.72 -1.38 12.01
CA PHE A 155 -15.67 -2.40 11.58
C PHE A 155 -16.86 -1.80 10.81
N ALA A 156 -17.47 -0.73 11.33
CA ALA A 156 -18.64 -0.09 10.73
C ALA A 156 -18.36 0.55 9.35
N THR A 157 -17.10 0.86 9.05
CA THR A 157 -16.72 1.56 7.82
C THR A 157 -16.09 0.66 6.76
N LEU A 158 -15.89 -0.63 7.04
CA LEU A 158 -15.43 -1.63 6.07
C LEU A 158 -16.22 -1.63 4.75
N PRO A 159 -17.57 -1.56 4.75
CA PRO A 159 -18.35 -1.54 3.51
C PRO A 159 -18.09 -0.32 2.61
N ILE A 160 -17.51 0.76 3.14
CA ILE A 160 -17.10 1.92 2.33
C ILE A 160 -15.89 1.55 1.48
N ILE A 161 -14.88 0.89 2.07
CA ILE A 161 -13.68 0.45 1.34
C ILE A 161 -14.02 -0.65 0.34
N GLU A 162 -14.84 -1.63 0.76
CA GLU A 162 -15.30 -2.71 -0.13
C GLU A 162 -15.97 -2.13 -1.39
N ARG A 163 -16.90 -1.18 -1.24
CA ARG A 163 -17.54 -0.51 -2.39
C ARG A 163 -16.55 0.23 -3.30
N MET A 164 -15.50 0.83 -2.74
CA MET A 164 -14.49 1.53 -3.54
C MET A 164 -13.63 0.55 -4.33
N VAL A 165 -13.22 -0.56 -3.70
CA VAL A 165 -12.48 -1.65 -4.35
C VAL A 165 -13.33 -2.31 -5.44
N ASP A 166 -14.60 -2.57 -5.16
CA ASP A 166 -15.56 -3.14 -6.13
C ASP A 166 -15.74 -2.23 -7.35
N LYS A 167 -15.75 -0.91 -7.14
CA LYS A 167 -15.92 0.07 -8.20
C LYS A 167 -14.67 0.25 -9.07
N TYR A 168 -13.49 0.35 -8.46
CA TYR A 168 -12.28 0.80 -9.17
C TYR A 168 -11.28 -0.32 -9.48
N CYS A 169 -11.29 -1.42 -8.72
CA CYS A 169 -10.30 -2.48 -8.83
C CYS A 169 -10.89 -3.76 -9.45
N ARG A 170 -11.96 -4.31 -8.86
CA ARG A 170 -12.52 -5.62 -9.26
C ARG A 170 -12.88 -5.77 -10.75
N PRO A 171 -13.32 -4.73 -11.48
CA PRO A 171 -13.61 -4.86 -12.90
C PRO A 171 -12.36 -5.06 -13.77
N ARG A 172 -11.16 -4.81 -13.23
CA ARG A 172 -9.90 -4.90 -13.97
C ARG A 172 -9.31 -6.31 -13.91
N ALA A 173 -8.91 -6.84 -15.06
CA ALA A 173 -8.32 -8.18 -15.18
C ALA A 173 -6.95 -8.34 -14.49
N ASP A 174 -6.24 -7.24 -14.26
CA ASP A 174 -4.93 -7.22 -13.62
C ASP A 174 -5.00 -7.08 -12.08
N TYR A 175 -6.20 -7.00 -11.51
CA TYR A 175 -6.40 -6.92 -10.07
C TYR A 175 -6.33 -8.30 -9.39
N GLY A 176 -5.36 -8.47 -8.51
CA GLY A 176 -5.07 -9.71 -7.78
C GLY A 176 -5.83 -9.87 -6.46
N GLY A 177 -6.52 -8.83 -5.97
CA GLY A 177 -7.38 -8.91 -4.78
C GLY A 177 -7.00 -7.95 -3.65
N SER A 178 -7.68 -8.15 -2.52
CA SER A 178 -7.49 -7.40 -1.27
C SER A 178 -6.95 -8.30 -0.17
N ALA A 179 -6.18 -7.70 0.74
CA ALA A 179 -5.81 -8.34 2.00
C ALA A 179 -5.89 -7.34 3.15
N TYR A 180 -6.27 -7.83 4.33
CA TYR A 180 -6.58 -6.99 5.49
C TYR A 180 -5.53 -7.16 6.59
N VAL A 181 -5.07 -6.05 7.13
CA VAL A 181 -4.22 -6.01 8.33
C VAL A 181 -5.07 -5.45 9.47
N VAL A 182 -5.21 -6.22 10.56
CA VAL A 182 -5.80 -5.71 11.80
C VAL A 182 -4.67 -5.19 12.68
N ASN A 183 -4.58 -3.88 12.82
CA ASN A 183 -3.50 -3.19 13.51
C ASN A 183 -3.87 -2.86 14.97
N GLN A 184 -2.83 -2.68 15.79
CA GLN A 184 -2.91 -2.34 17.22
C GLN A 184 -3.83 -3.28 18.01
N VAL A 185 -3.73 -4.59 17.77
CA VAL A 185 -4.47 -5.58 18.55
C VAL A 185 -3.87 -5.65 19.95
N ALA A 186 -4.73 -5.45 20.95
CA ALA A 186 -4.39 -5.44 22.36
C ALA A 186 -5.30 -6.46 23.08
N PRO A 187 -4.90 -7.75 23.16
CA PRO A 187 -5.74 -8.81 23.71
C PRO A 187 -6.18 -8.59 25.16
N SER A 188 -5.40 -7.81 25.93
CA SER A 188 -5.74 -7.43 27.30
C SER A 188 -6.96 -6.51 27.41
N ARG A 189 -7.40 -5.87 26.30
CA ARG A 189 -8.55 -4.98 26.25
C ARG A 189 -9.77 -5.73 25.70
N ARG A 190 -10.75 -6.03 26.57
CA ARG A 190 -11.92 -6.85 26.23
C ARG A 190 -12.64 -6.45 24.94
N LEU A 191 -13.00 -5.17 24.79
CA LEU A 191 -13.69 -4.72 23.57
C LEU A 191 -12.83 -4.87 22.30
N ASN A 192 -11.52 -4.62 22.41
CA ASN A 192 -10.60 -4.79 21.30
C ASN A 192 -10.53 -6.27 20.88
N HIS A 193 -10.44 -7.17 21.86
CA HIS A 193 -10.48 -8.61 21.63
C HIS A 193 -11.79 -9.07 20.97
N ASP A 194 -12.94 -8.63 21.51
CA ASP A 194 -14.26 -9.01 20.97
C ASP A 194 -14.41 -8.54 19.50
N VAL A 195 -14.04 -7.30 19.20
CA VAL A 195 -14.09 -6.78 17.82
C VAL A 195 -13.05 -7.46 16.92
N PHE A 196 -11.87 -7.79 17.44
CA PHE A 196 -10.86 -8.54 16.70
C PHE A 196 -11.39 -9.91 16.27
N GLU A 197 -12.02 -10.67 17.17
CA GLU A 197 -12.60 -11.98 16.82
C GLU A 197 -13.72 -11.84 15.79
N MET A 198 -14.55 -10.79 15.87
CA MET A 198 -15.53 -10.48 14.82
C MET A 198 -14.88 -10.19 13.47
N LEU A 199 -13.82 -9.36 13.44
CA LEU A 199 -13.06 -9.07 12.21
C LEU A 199 -12.41 -10.33 11.64
N ARG A 200 -11.78 -11.14 12.49
CA ARG A 200 -11.14 -12.39 12.10
C ARG A 200 -12.15 -13.36 11.47
N ALA A 201 -13.32 -13.51 12.09
CA ALA A 201 -14.39 -14.36 11.57
C ALA A 201 -14.98 -13.86 10.24
N ARG A 202 -15.06 -12.53 10.05
CA ARG A 202 -15.52 -11.91 8.79
C ARG A 202 -14.48 -12.04 7.68
N LEU A 203 -13.22 -11.73 7.96
CA LEU A 203 -12.17 -11.58 6.95
C LEU A 203 -11.58 -12.92 6.50
N GLN A 204 -11.52 -13.92 7.37
CA GLN A 204 -11.09 -15.29 7.04
C GLN A 204 -9.82 -15.33 6.17
N SER A 205 -9.92 -15.82 4.93
CA SER A 205 -8.81 -15.91 3.98
C SER A 205 -8.29 -14.55 3.51
N GLU A 206 -9.07 -13.48 3.60
CA GLU A 206 -8.62 -12.13 3.27
C GLU A 206 -7.74 -11.51 4.36
N LEU A 207 -7.77 -12.02 5.60
CA LEU A 207 -6.89 -11.56 6.68
C LEU A 207 -5.42 -11.86 6.35
N LEU A 208 -4.65 -10.81 6.08
CA LEU A 208 -3.22 -10.88 5.81
C LEU A 208 -2.46 -11.22 7.09
N GLY A 209 -2.76 -10.49 8.16
CA GLY A 209 -2.09 -10.63 9.43
C GLY A 209 -2.61 -9.67 10.48
N VAL A 210 -2.03 -9.79 11.67
CA VAL A 210 -2.39 -9.06 12.86
C VAL A 210 -1.13 -8.37 13.35
N LEU A 211 -1.21 -7.07 13.58
CA LEU A 211 -0.14 -6.32 14.22
C LEU A 211 -0.56 -6.00 15.66
N HIS A 212 0.18 -6.51 16.62
CA HIS A 212 -0.08 -6.25 18.02
C HIS A 212 0.26 -4.80 18.37
N GLN A 213 -0.42 -4.28 19.39
CA GLN A 213 -0.02 -3.01 19.99
C GLN A 213 1.36 -3.17 20.65
N ASP A 214 2.32 -2.37 20.21
CA ASP A 214 3.73 -2.44 20.63
C ASP A 214 4.31 -1.02 20.70
N GLU A 215 4.94 -0.67 21.83
CA GLU A 215 5.52 0.66 22.08
C GLU A 215 6.69 0.96 21.14
N SER A 216 7.40 -0.08 20.70
CA SER A 216 8.54 0.01 19.78
C SER A 216 8.16 0.70 18.46
N VAL A 217 6.88 0.66 18.08
CA VAL A 217 6.37 1.32 16.87
C VAL A 217 6.45 2.84 17.00
N SER A 218 6.02 3.39 18.13
CA SER A 218 6.04 4.82 18.39
C SER A 218 7.46 5.33 18.63
N GLU A 219 8.28 4.54 19.33
CA GLU A 219 9.69 4.86 19.56
C GLU A 219 10.52 4.86 18.27
N ALA A 220 10.25 3.91 17.37
CA ALA A 220 10.87 3.85 16.06
C ALA A 220 10.53 5.09 15.21
N LEU A 221 9.26 5.51 15.20
CA LEU A 221 8.84 6.76 14.55
C LEU A 221 9.56 7.98 15.15
N ALA A 222 9.63 8.08 16.47
CA ALA A 222 10.36 9.17 17.13
C ALA A 222 11.85 9.20 16.77
N SER A 223 12.41 8.04 16.39
CA SER A 223 13.79 7.88 15.94
C SER A 223 13.96 7.98 14.42
N ALA A 224 12.89 8.27 13.67
CA ALA A 224 12.85 8.28 12.20
C ALA A 224 13.39 6.97 11.56
N LEU A 225 13.05 5.82 12.16
CA LEU A 225 13.46 4.49 11.72
C LEU A 225 12.24 3.57 11.53
N PRO A 226 12.30 2.62 10.58
CA PRO A 226 11.39 1.49 10.56
C PRO A 226 11.59 0.62 11.81
N VAL A 227 10.52 -0.02 12.27
CA VAL A 227 10.52 -0.86 13.48
C VAL A 227 11.50 -2.01 13.37
N HIS A 228 11.63 -2.61 12.19
CA HIS A 228 12.57 -3.71 11.94
C HIS A 228 14.04 -3.30 12.14
N ARG A 229 14.34 -1.99 12.02
CA ARG A 229 15.68 -1.45 12.28
C ARG A 229 15.86 -0.93 13.70
N TYR A 230 14.82 -0.31 14.25
CA TYR A 230 14.84 0.22 15.62
C TYR A 230 14.81 -0.89 16.68
N ALA A 231 13.86 -1.81 16.54
CA ALA A 231 13.60 -2.91 17.48
C ALA A 231 13.35 -4.23 16.72
N PRO A 232 14.40 -4.84 16.13
CA PRO A 232 14.28 -6.04 15.28
C PRO A 232 13.67 -7.26 15.99
N LEU A 233 13.76 -7.32 17.31
CA LEU A 233 13.24 -8.43 18.13
C LEU A 233 11.83 -8.14 18.68
N SER A 234 11.24 -6.98 18.40
CA SER A 234 9.90 -6.60 18.88
C SER A 234 8.80 -7.47 18.27
N GLN A 235 7.63 -7.50 18.92
CA GLN A 235 6.47 -8.22 18.40
C GLN A 235 6.00 -7.58 17.08
N ALA A 236 5.97 -6.25 17.01
CA ALA A 236 5.60 -5.55 15.79
C ALA A 236 6.53 -5.87 14.61
N ALA A 237 7.85 -5.96 14.83
CA ALA A 237 8.80 -6.36 13.78
C ALA A 237 8.50 -7.76 13.23
N GLN A 238 8.21 -8.72 14.12
CA GLN A 238 7.85 -10.09 13.74
C GLN A 238 6.51 -10.14 12.99
N ASP A 239 5.49 -9.43 13.49
CA ASP A 239 4.17 -9.37 12.88
C ASP A 239 4.22 -8.79 11.45
N LEU A 240 5.00 -7.70 11.27
CA LEU A 240 5.25 -7.08 9.97
C LEU A 240 5.99 -8.01 9.01
N SER A 241 6.97 -8.76 9.50
CA SER A 241 7.69 -9.78 8.72
C SER A 241 6.74 -10.85 8.20
N VAL A 242 5.87 -11.38 9.06
CA VAL A 242 4.83 -12.36 8.69
C VAL A 242 3.85 -11.77 7.67
N CYS A 243 3.43 -10.51 7.85
CA CYS A 243 2.55 -9.84 6.91
C CYS A 243 3.19 -9.68 5.53
N ALA A 244 4.48 -9.32 5.47
CA ALA A 244 5.23 -9.18 4.22
C ALA A 244 5.38 -10.52 3.48
N ASP A 245 5.73 -11.60 4.17
CA ASP A 245 5.82 -12.93 3.56
C ASP A 245 4.50 -13.39 2.95
N ARG A 246 3.41 -13.20 3.69
CA ARG A 246 2.06 -13.53 3.21
C ARG A 246 1.65 -12.65 2.04
N LEU A 247 2.02 -11.37 2.04
CA LEU A 247 1.73 -10.46 0.94
C LEU A 247 2.45 -10.89 -0.34
N LEU A 248 3.74 -11.20 -0.24
CA LEU A 248 4.53 -11.73 -1.36
C LEU A 248 3.93 -13.03 -1.91
N ALA A 249 3.54 -13.95 -1.04
CA ALA A 249 2.89 -15.20 -1.45
C ALA A 249 1.58 -14.95 -2.21
N ARG A 250 0.75 -13.99 -1.76
CA ARG A 250 -0.49 -13.62 -2.45
C ARG A 250 -0.24 -12.95 -3.80
N ILE A 251 0.74 -12.06 -3.88
CA ILE A 251 1.14 -11.40 -5.13
C ILE A 251 1.63 -12.44 -6.14
N ALA A 252 2.49 -13.37 -5.72
CA ALA A 252 2.98 -14.45 -6.57
C ALA A 252 1.85 -15.37 -7.06
N ALA A 253 0.92 -15.75 -6.17
CA ALA A 253 -0.24 -16.57 -6.54
C ALA A 253 -1.15 -15.85 -7.55
N ALA A 254 -1.39 -14.54 -7.36
CA ALA A 254 -2.17 -13.74 -8.30
C ALA A 254 -1.48 -13.64 -9.67
N ALA A 255 -0.15 -13.48 -9.70
CA ALA A 255 0.63 -13.48 -10.94
C ALA A 255 0.55 -14.84 -11.67
N ALA A 256 0.69 -15.95 -10.95
CA ALA A 256 0.57 -17.29 -11.51
C ALA A 256 -0.83 -17.56 -12.10
N ASN A 257 -1.88 -17.15 -11.38
CA ASN A 257 -3.26 -17.27 -11.86
C ASN A 257 -3.49 -16.48 -13.15
N ARG A 258 -2.96 -15.25 -13.26
CA ARG A 258 -3.03 -14.46 -14.50
C ARG A 258 -2.31 -15.13 -15.65
N ALA A 259 -1.11 -15.67 -15.42
CA ALA A 259 -0.35 -16.36 -16.45
C ALA A 259 -1.09 -17.61 -16.98
N ALA A 260 -1.74 -18.37 -16.10
CA ALA A 260 -2.52 -19.54 -16.48
C ALA A 260 -3.76 -19.20 -17.32
N HIS A 261 -4.43 -18.07 -17.04
CA HIS A 261 -5.61 -17.63 -17.81
C HIS A 261 -5.25 -16.89 -19.11
N ALA A 262 -4.01 -16.41 -19.26
CA ALA A 262 -3.53 -15.74 -20.47
C ALA A 262 -3.06 -16.73 -21.57
N GLN A 263 -2.84 -18.01 -21.25
CA GLN A 263 -2.58 -19.03 -22.25
C GLN A 263 -3.88 -19.38 -22.98
N PRO A 264 -3.97 -19.23 -24.31
CA PRO A 264 -5.15 -19.67 -25.04
C PRO A 264 -5.32 -21.17 -24.83
N ALA A 265 -6.56 -21.61 -24.58
CA ALA A 265 -6.90 -23.03 -24.65
C ALA A 265 -6.35 -23.57 -25.97
N ALA A 266 -5.47 -24.58 -25.90
CA ALA A 266 -4.98 -25.24 -27.09
C ALA A 266 -6.18 -25.66 -27.92
N ASP A 267 -6.32 -25.07 -29.11
CA ASP A 267 -7.38 -25.41 -30.05
C ASP A 267 -7.26 -26.91 -30.37
N PRO A 268 -8.28 -27.75 -30.08
CA PRO A 268 -8.20 -29.19 -30.36
C PRO A 268 -8.17 -29.51 -31.87
N ALA A 269 -8.27 -28.50 -32.74
CA ALA A 269 -8.56 -28.67 -34.15
C ALA A 269 -7.34 -28.82 -35.07
N TRP A 270 -6.34 -29.67 -34.76
CA TRP A 270 -5.35 -30.13 -35.76
C TRP A 270 -4.83 -31.56 -35.51
N GLN A 271 -5.73 -32.54 -35.47
CA GLN A 271 -5.40 -33.91 -35.89
C GLN A 271 -6.15 -34.22 -37.19
N MET A 272 -5.59 -33.73 -38.30
CA MET A 272 -5.97 -34.17 -39.65
C MET A 272 -5.62 -35.65 -39.82
N GLU A 273 -6.61 -36.39 -40.30
CA GLU A 273 -6.52 -37.27 -41.46
C GLU A 273 -5.12 -37.86 -41.75
N SER A 274 -4.98 -39.13 -41.42
CA SER A 274 -4.05 -40.04 -42.10
C SER A 274 -4.62 -41.46 -42.02
N ARG A 275 -5.62 -41.75 -42.86
CA ARG A 275 -5.77 -43.00 -43.65
C ARG A 275 -7.15 -43.11 -44.29
#